data_AF-A0A8T5TU26-F1
#
_entry.id   AF-A0A8T5TU26-F1
#
_cell.length_a   1.000
_cell.length_b   1.000
_cell.length_c   1.000
_cell.angle_alpha   90.00
_cell.angle_beta   90.00
_cell.angle_gamma   90.00
#
_symmetry.space_group_name_H-M   'P 1'
#
loop_
_entity.id
_entity.type
_entity.pdbx_description
1 polymer ?
#
loop_
_entity_poly.entity_id
_entity_poly.type
_entity_poly.pdbx_seq_one_letter_code
_entity_poly.pdbx_strand_id
1 'polypeptide(L)'
;RNWREVYGILIGSIKDSKEVIIKDAIPVMAGSRAYVEYKSKHYVDTAQFNTAIYERAIQDNKEDFFVGWWHTHPGIGFIFSPRDVETQLFYQGVNPFAIALVFDHCQKGSKAFYLGVAGVRLKNPDRGMFATYSNAIELKFEFPKEKMVKQVEKDVKEINKNIKNALRKIDYIDEVLRKKALAQLQRNFGLIMVLKRDVKITDNEKEAEEDDYFLYEWDPDIDKKNFRIPKFREKIEKELKKCEEILIEVKKTNQTANFQKKKEKFSRKIKEMLAKPNEWYKKIINDFTKKIEIISPLFDYLDTDERKIIEHFEERSSEYQKILDDLNSRSDFNL
;
A
#
# COMPACT_ATOMS: atom_id res chain seq x y z
N ARG A 1 13.34 -27.04 -4.79
CA ARG A 1 12.75 -26.14 -3.76
C ARG A 1 12.97 -24.72 -4.27
N ASN A 2 11.93 -23.94 -4.51
CA ASN A 2 12.05 -22.61 -5.12
C ASN A 2 11.98 -21.55 -4.01
N TRP A 3 13.05 -21.42 -3.23
CA TRP A 3 13.18 -20.35 -2.25
C TRP A 3 13.66 -19.08 -2.94
N ARG A 4 13.14 -17.93 -2.49
CA ARG A 4 13.52 -16.60 -3.00
C ARG A 4 14.13 -15.80 -1.86
N GLU A 5 15.09 -14.95 -2.21
CA GLU A 5 15.70 -14.04 -1.25
C GLU A 5 14.76 -12.86 -1.00
N VAL A 6 14.63 -12.48 0.27
CA VAL A 6 13.90 -11.30 0.73
C VAL A 6 14.90 -10.38 1.41
N TYR A 7 14.71 -9.07 1.31
CA TYR A 7 15.53 -8.09 1.99
C TYR A 7 14.69 -7.03 2.72
N GLY A 8 15.34 -6.28 3.59
CA GLY A 8 14.71 -5.18 4.31
C GLY A 8 15.73 -4.29 4.99
N ILE A 9 15.25 -3.28 5.70
CA ILE A 9 16.06 -2.28 6.41
C ILE A 9 16.01 -2.53 7.91
N LEU A 10 17.07 -2.09 8.61
CA LEU A 10 17.20 -2.16 10.06
C LEU A 10 17.16 -0.75 10.64
N ILE A 11 16.34 -0.58 11.67
CA ILE A 11 16.17 0.68 12.38
C ILE A 11 16.66 0.52 13.81
N GLY A 12 17.36 1.53 14.29
CA GLY A 12 17.75 1.61 15.68
C GLY A 12 18.75 2.73 15.93
N SER A 13 19.70 2.50 16.83
CA SER A 13 20.60 3.56 17.31
C SER A 13 22.02 3.06 17.46
N ILE A 14 23.00 3.97 17.38
CA ILE A 14 24.41 3.65 17.60
C ILE A 14 24.82 4.18 18.98
N LYS A 15 25.38 3.31 19.82
CA LYS A 15 25.88 3.66 21.15
C LYS A 15 27.40 3.66 21.16
N ASP A 16 27.98 4.74 21.69
CA ASP A 16 29.42 4.94 21.90
C ASP A 16 30.29 4.66 20.65
N SER A 17 29.72 4.81 19.45
CA SER A 17 30.37 4.48 18.17
C SER A 17 30.96 3.06 18.11
N LYS A 18 30.40 2.13 18.89
CA LYS A 18 30.93 0.75 19.03
C LYS A 18 29.83 -0.30 18.99
N GLU A 19 28.65 0.02 19.49
CA GLU A 19 27.52 -0.90 19.55
C GLU A 19 26.40 -0.39 18.65
N VAL A 20 25.91 -1.25 17.76
CA VAL A 20 24.71 -1.00 16.96
C VAL A 20 23.54 -1.69 17.62
N ILE A 21 22.55 -0.92 18.06
CA ILE A 21 21.33 -1.42 18.68
C ILE A 21 20.26 -1.46 17.60
N ILE A 22 19.81 -2.66 17.26
CA ILE A 22 18.72 -2.88 16.31
C ILE A 22 17.43 -2.97 17.11
N LYS A 23 16.47 -2.09 16.82
CA LYS A 23 15.17 -2.02 17.51
C LYS A 23 14.03 -2.52 16.64
N ASP A 24 14.15 -2.36 15.32
CA ASP A 24 13.13 -2.78 14.37
C ASP A 24 13.75 -3.23 13.03
N ALA A 25 13.01 -4.06 12.29
CA ALA A 25 13.40 -4.62 11.01
C ALA A 25 12.21 -4.59 10.04
N ILE A 26 12.27 -3.70 9.05
CA ILE A 26 11.18 -3.50 8.10
C ILE A 26 11.48 -4.27 6.80
N PRO A 27 10.61 -5.19 6.35
CA PRO A 27 10.77 -5.85 5.05
C PRO A 27 10.52 -4.86 3.91
N VAL A 28 11.41 -4.86 2.91
CA VAL A 28 11.24 -4.07 1.69
C VAL A 28 10.88 -5.04 0.57
N MET A 29 9.57 -5.17 0.30
CA MET A 29 9.03 -6.10 -0.70
C MET A 29 8.99 -5.40 -2.07
N ALA A 30 9.62 -6.00 -3.09
CA ALA A 30 9.54 -5.55 -4.48
C ALA A 30 8.81 -6.59 -5.36
N GLY A 31 7.66 -6.20 -5.91
CA GLY A 31 6.97 -6.90 -7.01
C GLY A 31 6.17 -8.14 -6.64
N SER A 32 5.47 -8.68 -7.65
CA SER A 32 4.65 -9.89 -7.62
C SER A 32 5.51 -11.09 -7.22
N ARG A 33 5.40 -11.48 -5.94
CA ARG A 33 6.26 -12.48 -5.28
C ARG A 33 7.75 -12.33 -5.62
N ALA A 34 8.46 -11.40 -4.98
CA ALA A 34 9.93 -11.35 -4.99
C ALA A 34 10.55 -11.39 -6.41
N TYR A 35 10.23 -10.39 -7.23
CA TYR A 35 11.13 -10.03 -8.31
C TYR A 35 12.26 -9.23 -7.70
N VAL A 36 13.42 -9.87 -7.55
CA VAL A 36 14.67 -9.21 -7.21
C VAL A 36 15.29 -8.64 -8.50
N GLU A 37 14.51 -7.85 -9.25
CA GLU A 37 15.13 -6.85 -10.12
C GLU A 37 15.47 -5.68 -9.22
N TYR A 38 16.70 -5.66 -8.71
CA TYR A 38 17.31 -4.49 -8.09
C TYR A 38 17.32 -3.35 -9.12
N LYS A 39 16.18 -2.66 -9.29
CA LYS A 39 16.10 -1.44 -10.07
C LYS A 39 16.53 -0.30 -9.18
N SER A 40 17.25 0.64 -9.78
CA SER A 40 17.79 1.89 -9.22
C SER A 40 16.78 2.68 -8.37
N LYS A 41 15.48 2.44 -8.58
CA LYS A 41 14.35 3.01 -7.84
C LYS A 41 14.35 2.69 -6.34
N HIS A 42 14.75 1.47 -5.93
CA HIS A 42 14.78 1.08 -4.51
C HIS A 42 15.80 1.88 -3.68
N TYR A 43 16.85 2.40 -4.32
CA TYR A 43 17.87 3.25 -3.68
C TYR A 43 17.38 4.68 -3.42
N VAL A 44 16.42 5.16 -4.23
CA VAL A 44 15.76 6.46 -4.01
C VAL A 44 14.69 6.33 -2.92
N ASP A 45 13.96 5.22 -2.92
CA ASP A 45 12.93 4.95 -1.91
C ASP A 45 13.54 4.79 -0.51
N THR A 46 14.71 4.15 -0.37
CA THR A 46 15.41 4.02 0.93
C THR A 46 15.83 5.36 1.53
N ALA A 47 16.18 6.36 0.70
CA ALA A 47 16.44 7.71 1.17
C ALA A 47 15.16 8.39 1.68
N GLN A 48 14.03 8.20 1.00
CA GLN A 48 12.72 8.69 1.44
C GLN A 48 12.23 8.00 2.71
N PHE A 49 12.42 6.68 2.82
CA PHE A 49 12.14 5.92 4.04
C PHE A 49 12.99 6.41 5.20
N ASN A 50 14.28 6.65 4.99
CA ASN A 50 15.17 7.15 6.03
C ASN A 50 14.72 8.53 6.55
N THR A 51 14.31 9.43 5.65
CA THR A 51 13.73 10.73 6.05
C THR A 51 12.44 10.57 6.85
N ALA A 52 11.49 9.75 6.39
CA ALA A 52 10.23 9.52 7.09
C ALA A 52 10.41 8.83 8.46
N ILE A 53 11.35 7.88 8.55
CA ILE A 53 11.70 7.20 9.81
C ILE A 53 12.34 8.19 10.77
N TYR A 54 13.27 9.02 10.29
CA TYR A 54 13.93 10.05 11.09
C TYR A 54 12.94 11.12 11.59
N GLU A 55 12.03 11.60 10.73
CA GLU A 55 10.97 12.54 11.11
C GLU A 55 10.05 11.96 12.18
N ARG A 56 9.65 10.69 12.04
CA ARG A 56 8.85 9.99 13.05
C ARG A 56 9.62 9.79 14.36
N ALA A 57 10.91 9.47 14.28
CA ALA A 57 11.76 9.31 15.46
C ALA A 57 11.88 10.64 16.23
N ILE A 58 12.02 11.78 15.53
CA ILE A 58 11.98 13.12 16.12
C ILE A 58 10.65 13.37 16.83
N GLN A 59 9.51 13.06 16.19
CA GLN A 59 8.18 13.23 16.79
C GLN A 59 7.99 12.38 18.05
N ASP A 60 8.52 11.16 18.06
CA ASP A 60 8.46 10.23 19.19
C ASP A 60 9.56 10.47 20.25
N ASN A 61 10.40 11.51 20.08
CA ASN A 61 11.57 11.81 20.90
C ASN A 61 12.53 10.61 21.06
N LYS A 62 12.72 9.86 19.97
CA LYS A 62 13.63 8.72 19.86
C LYS A 62 14.78 9.06 18.92
N GLU A 63 15.98 8.59 19.24
CA GLU A 63 17.17 8.71 18.38
C GLU A 63 17.31 7.50 17.44
N ASP A 64 16.22 7.16 16.75
CA ASP A 64 16.17 6.00 15.85
C ASP A 64 16.40 6.40 14.40
N PHE A 65 17.30 5.70 13.72
CA PHE A 65 17.65 5.92 12.32
C PHE A 65 18.05 4.62 11.64
N PHE A 66 18.34 4.70 10.35
CA PHE A 66 18.85 3.57 9.57
C PHE A 66 20.22 3.09 10.09
N VAL A 67 20.27 1.85 10.58
CA VAL A 67 21.50 1.22 11.11
C VAL A 67 22.04 0.08 10.25
N GLY A 68 21.35 -0.28 9.17
CA GLY A 68 21.78 -1.36 8.29
C GLY A 68 20.63 -1.99 7.53
N TRP A 69 20.86 -3.18 7.00
CA TRP A 69 19.90 -3.92 6.20
C TRP A 69 19.94 -5.40 6.54
N TRP A 70 18.94 -6.15 6.11
CA TRP A 70 18.92 -7.59 6.26
C TRP A 70 18.48 -8.25 4.97
N HIS A 71 18.93 -9.47 4.73
CA HIS A 71 18.44 -10.32 3.65
C HIS A 71 18.51 -11.79 4.02
N THR A 72 17.89 -12.63 3.21
CA THR A 72 17.84 -14.09 3.44
C THR A 72 18.70 -14.85 2.44
N HIS A 73 19.40 -15.89 2.89
CA HIS A 73 20.16 -16.82 2.05
C HIS A 73 19.70 -18.27 2.24
N PRO A 74 18.61 -18.69 1.58
CA PRO A 74 18.02 -20.02 1.80
C PRO A 74 18.95 -21.19 1.42
N GLY A 75 19.64 -21.78 2.40
CA GLY A 75 20.51 -22.93 2.20
C GLY A 75 21.90 -22.62 1.61
N ILE A 76 22.26 -21.34 1.50
CA ILE A 76 23.57 -20.88 0.98
C ILE A 76 24.54 -20.62 2.14
N GLY A 77 24.02 -20.31 3.34
CA GLY A 77 24.81 -19.87 4.49
C GLY A 77 25.12 -18.37 4.48
N PHE A 78 26.10 -17.98 5.30
CA PHE A 78 26.36 -16.58 5.66
C PHE A 78 27.55 -16.00 4.88
N ILE A 79 27.44 -16.01 3.56
CA ILE A 79 28.41 -15.42 2.62
C ILE A 79 27.80 -14.21 1.93
N PHE A 80 28.62 -13.30 1.40
CA PHE A 80 28.16 -12.24 0.50
C PHE A 80 28.45 -12.60 -0.96
N SER A 81 27.44 -12.42 -1.80
CA SER A 81 27.61 -12.35 -3.25
C SER A 81 28.24 -11.02 -3.66
N PRO A 82 28.72 -10.86 -4.91
CA PRO A 82 29.20 -9.58 -5.42
C PRO A 82 28.17 -8.46 -5.27
N ARG A 83 26.87 -8.77 -5.42
CA ARG A 83 25.79 -7.80 -5.25
C ARG A 83 25.63 -7.38 -3.80
N ASP A 84 25.75 -8.30 -2.84
CA ASP A 84 25.67 -7.97 -1.42
C ASP A 84 26.84 -7.09 -0.99
N VAL A 85 28.03 -7.31 -1.56
CA VAL A 85 29.19 -6.41 -1.36
C VAL A 85 28.88 -5.02 -1.88
N GLU A 86 28.33 -4.88 -3.08
CA GLU A 86 27.93 -3.59 -3.66
C GLU A 86 26.89 -2.87 -2.78
N THR A 87 25.84 -3.56 -2.35
CA THR A 87 24.81 -3.02 -1.46
C THR A 87 25.38 -2.61 -0.11
N GLN A 88 26.25 -3.44 0.47
CA GLN A 88 26.88 -3.13 1.76
C GLN A 88 27.87 -1.97 1.63
N LEU A 89 28.61 -1.83 0.52
CA LEU A 89 29.47 -0.66 0.26
C LEU A 89 28.65 0.62 0.22
N PHE A 90 27.52 0.60 -0.47
CA PHE A 90 26.61 1.75 -0.53
C PHE A 90 26.15 2.17 0.87
N TYR A 91 25.62 1.22 1.66
CA TYR A 91 25.14 1.54 3.00
C TYR A 91 26.26 1.93 3.96
N GLN A 92 27.44 1.28 3.88
CA GLN A 92 28.60 1.67 4.70
C GLN A 92 29.22 3.01 4.29
N GLY A 93 29.05 3.42 3.03
CA GLY A 93 29.47 4.75 2.56
C GLY A 93 28.62 5.87 3.18
N VAL A 94 27.32 5.62 3.38
CA VAL A 94 26.40 6.58 4.01
C VAL A 94 26.50 6.52 5.54
N ASN A 95 26.50 5.32 6.13
CA ASN A 95 26.65 5.09 7.56
C ASN A 95 27.80 4.11 7.79
N PRO A 96 28.99 4.56 8.27
CA PRO A 96 30.15 3.68 8.49
C PRO A 96 29.86 2.49 9.40
N PHE A 97 28.86 2.59 10.27
CA PHE A 97 28.43 1.53 11.19
C PHE A 97 27.35 0.60 10.64
N ALA A 98 26.91 0.80 9.39
CA ALA A 98 25.91 -0.04 8.76
C ALA A 98 26.32 -1.52 8.78
N ILE A 99 25.41 -2.37 9.26
CA ILE A 99 25.57 -3.82 9.31
C ILE A 99 24.60 -4.51 8.36
N ALA A 100 24.98 -5.67 7.83
CA ALA A 100 24.03 -6.57 7.17
C ALA A 100 23.71 -7.74 8.08
N LEU A 101 22.43 -8.05 8.28
CA LEU A 101 22.02 -9.32 8.86
C LEU A 101 21.63 -10.30 7.76
N VAL A 102 22.26 -11.47 7.77
CA VAL A 102 21.95 -12.55 6.83
C VAL A 102 21.18 -13.64 7.59
N PHE A 103 19.98 -13.95 7.13
CA PHE A 103 19.14 -15.01 7.69
C PHE A 103 19.09 -16.24 6.79
N ASP A 104 19.49 -17.40 7.32
CA ASP A 104 19.32 -18.69 6.67
C ASP A 104 18.52 -19.65 7.57
N HIS A 105 17.27 -19.87 7.18
CA HIS A 105 16.37 -20.76 7.89
C HIS A 105 16.85 -22.23 7.91
N CYS A 106 17.73 -22.65 6.99
CA CYS A 106 18.32 -23.98 6.96
C CYS A 106 19.39 -24.19 8.03
N GLN A 107 19.95 -23.10 8.58
CA GLN A 107 21.00 -23.15 9.60
C GLN A 107 20.44 -23.11 11.03
N LYS A 108 19.12 -22.92 11.21
CA LYS A 108 18.47 -22.94 12.52
C LYS A 108 18.75 -24.27 13.24
N GLY A 109 19.05 -24.19 14.53
CA GLY A 109 19.41 -25.35 15.36
C GLY A 109 20.85 -25.85 15.17
N SER A 110 21.65 -25.22 14.30
CA SER A 110 23.08 -25.51 14.22
C SER A 110 23.83 -25.04 15.47
N LYS A 111 24.97 -25.66 15.78
CA LYS A 111 25.80 -25.29 16.95
C LYS A 111 26.37 -23.87 16.83
N ALA A 112 26.74 -23.45 15.62
CA ALA A 112 27.34 -22.15 15.37
C ALA A 112 26.30 -21.04 15.21
N PHE A 113 25.17 -21.32 14.55
CA PHE A 113 24.15 -20.34 14.20
C PHE A 113 22.76 -20.83 14.62
N TYR A 114 22.56 -21.02 15.92
CA TYR A 114 21.31 -21.59 16.46
C TYR A 114 20.04 -20.86 15.98
N LEU A 115 20.08 -19.53 15.86
CA LEU A 115 18.97 -18.71 15.37
C LEU A 115 18.92 -18.60 13.84
N GLY A 116 19.92 -19.12 13.12
CA GLY A 116 20.05 -18.98 11.67
C GLY A 116 20.34 -17.56 11.20
N VAL A 117 20.83 -16.67 12.07
CA VAL A 117 21.18 -15.27 11.75
C VAL A 117 22.67 -15.05 11.96
N ALA A 118 23.31 -14.35 11.04
CA ALA A 118 24.68 -13.87 11.18
C ALA A 118 24.78 -12.38 10.83
N GLY A 119 25.61 -11.65 11.57
CA GLY A 119 25.98 -10.27 11.24
C GLY A 119 27.20 -10.25 10.33
N VAL A 120 27.10 -9.54 9.21
CA VAL A 120 28.17 -9.41 8.23
C VAL A 120 28.47 -7.93 7.97
N ARG A 121 29.76 -7.60 7.85
CA ARG A 121 30.24 -6.24 7.54
C ARG A 121 31.52 -6.28 6.73
N LEU A 122 31.72 -5.32 5.82
CA LEU A 122 32.95 -5.20 5.05
C LEU A 122 34.10 -4.68 5.92
N LYS A 123 35.27 -5.27 5.71
CA LYS A 123 36.57 -4.80 6.20
C LYS A 123 37.21 -3.94 5.12
N ASN A 124 37.58 -2.71 5.48
CA ASN A 124 38.19 -1.73 4.57
C ASN A 124 37.31 -1.45 3.34
N PRO A 125 36.15 -0.79 3.52
CA PRO A 125 35.24 -0.47 2.41
C PRO A 125 35.90 0.41 1.33
N ASP A 126 37.01 1.10 1.65
CA ASP A 126 37.79 1.91 0.70
C ASP A 126 38.36 1.09 -0.49
N ARG A 127 38.44 -0.24 -0.35
CA ARG A 127 38.85 -1.13 -1.45
C ARG A 127 37.74 -1.40 -2.46
N GLY A 128 36.56 -0.80 -2.28
CA GLY A 128 35.40 -1.00 -3.13
C GLY A 128 35.04 -2.48 -3.22
N MET A 129 34.80 -2.97 -4.45
CA MET A 129 34.37 -4.34 -4.72
C MET A 129 35.36 -5.43 -4.26
N PHE A 130 36.62 -5.08 -4.00
CA PHE A 130 37.63 -6.00 -3.48
C PHE A 130 37.69 -6.03 -1.94
N ALA A 131 36.77 -5.35 -1.26
CA ALA A 131 36.66 -5.40 0.18
C ALA A 131 36.36 -6.83 0.65
N THR A 132 37.12 -7.29 1.64
CA THR A 132 36.82 -8.55 2.33
C THR A 132 35.72 -8.32 3.36
N TYR A 133 35.00 -9.35 3.80
CA TYR A 133 33.99 -9.21 4.84
C TYR A 133 34.29 -10.06 6.07
N SER A 134 33.69 -9.67 7.19
CA SER A 134 33.67 -10.43 8.44
C SER A 134 32.26 -10.95 8.66
N ASN A 135 32.11 -12.25 8.90
CA ASN A 135 30.89 -12.86 9.43
C ASN A 135 30.96 -13.07 10.97
N ALA A 136 32.00 -12.56 11.61
CA ALA A 136 32.28 -12.74 13.04
C ALA A 136 31.71 -11.62 13.92
N ILE A 137 30.65 -10.93 13.49
CA ILE A 137 30.00 -9.93 14.33
C ILE A 137 29.28 -10.66 15.47
N GLU A 138 29.64 -10.35 16.70
CA GLU A 138 28.95 -10.88 17.87
C GLU A 138 27.56 -10.25 17.98
N LEU A 139 26.53 -11.09 17.90
CA LEU A 139 25.14 -10.68 18.08
C LEU A 139 24.72 -10.93 19.53
N LYS A 140 24.38 -9.83 20.23
CA LYS A 140 23.77 -9.87 21.56
C LYS A 140 22.26 -9.81 21.40
N PHE A 141 21.55 -10.73 22.05
CA PHE A 141 20.08 -10.80 22.00
C PHE A 141 19.51 -10.44 23.37
N GLU A 142 18.40 -9.71 23.38
CA GLU A 142 17.68 -9.34 24.61
C GLU A 142 17.12 -10.56 25.34
N PHE A 143 16.70 -11.58 24.58
CA PHE A 143 16.08 -12.79 25.12
C PHE A 143 16.93 -14.05 24.91
N PRO A 144 16.76 -15.07 25.78
CA PRO A 144 17.35 -16.38 25.55
C PRO A 144 16.94 -16.97 24.21
N LYS A 145 17.90 -17.58 23.50
CA LYS A 145 17.72 -18.07 22.13
C LYS A 145 16.59 -19.09 22.03
N GLU A 146 16.43 -19.99 23.01
CA GLU A 146 15.35 -21.00 23.00
C GLU A 146 13.97 -20.35 23.12
N LYS A 147 13.85 -19.28 23.91
CA LYS A 147 12.59 -18.54 24.06
C LYS A 147 12.21 -17.85 22.76
N MET A 148 13.18 -17.24 22.07
CA MET A 148 12.97 -16.60 20.77
C MET A 148 12.50 -17.61 19.71
N VAL A 149 13.15 -18.77 19.60
CA VAL A 149 12.75 -19.81 18.63
C VAL A 149 11.33 -20.29 18.90
N LYS A 150 10.97 -20.58 20.16
CA LYS A 150 9.62 -21.00 20.53
C LYS A 150 8.57 -19.93 20.18
N GLN A 151 8.88 -18.67 20.42
CA GLN A 151 7.99 -17.56 20.10
C GLN A 151 7.78 -17.44 18.59
N VAL A 152 8.87 -17.40 17.80
CA VAL A 152 8.81 -17.34 16.34
C VAL A 152 8.05 -18.53 15.75
N GLU A 153 8.28 -19.75 16.25
CA GLU A 153 7.54 -20.93 15.79
C GLU A 153 6.05 -20.85 16.08
N LYS A 154 5.66 -20.28 17.22
CA LYS A 154 4.26 -20.05 17.56
C LYS A 154 3.63 -19.03 16.60
N ASP A 155 4.30 -17.90 16.39
CA ASP A 155 3.81 -16.81 15.55
C ASP A 155 3.71 -17.28 14.08
N VAL A 156 4.72 -17.97 13.56
CA VAL A 156 4.70 -18.55 12.21
C VAL A 156 3.58 -19.58 12.05
N LYS A 157 3.28 -20.39 13.07
CA LYS A 157 2.14 -21.33 13.02
C LYS A 157 0.81 -20.58 12.97
N GLU A 158 0.66 -19.53 13.76
CA GLU A 158 -0.54 -18.70 13.80
C GLU A 158 -0.76 -17.95 12.48
N ILE A 159 0.28 -17.34 11.95
CA ILE A 159 0.29 -16.68 10.63
C ILE A 159 -0.11 -17.69 9.55
N ASN A 160 0.55 -18.85 9.47
CA ASN A 160 0.24 -19.86 8.44
C ASN A 160 -1.18 -20.41 8.55
N LYS A 161 -1.75 -20.47 9.76
CA LYS A 161 -3.14 -20.88 9.98
C LYS A 161 -4.11 -19.83 9.44
N ASN A 162 -3.85 -18.55 9.72
CA ASN A 162 -4.77 -17.47 9.45
C ASN A 162 -4.60 -16.86 8.03
N ILE A 163 -3.42 -16.95 7.43
CA ILE A 163 -3.10 -16.37 6.11
C ILE A 163 -4.02 -16.91 5.01
N LYS A 164 -4.37 -18.19 5.04
CA LYS A 164 -5.30 -18.78 4.06
C LYS A 164 -6.67 -18.12 4.09
N ASN A 165 -7.13 -17.70 5.26
CA ASN A 165 -8.40 -17.00 5.39
C ASN A 165 -8.27 -15.55 4.88
N ALA A 166 -7.16 -14.87 5.20
CA ALA A 166 -6.87 -13.53 4.71
C ALA A 166 -6.82 -13.49 3.18
N LEU A 167 -6.08 -14.41 2.55
CA LEU A 167 -6.00 -14.54 1.09
C LEU A 167 -7.38 -14.73 0.44
N ARG A 168 -8.24 -15.59 1.02
CA ARG A 168 -9.62 -15.74 0.55
C ARG A 168 -10.44 -14.46 0.66
N LYS A 169 -10.15 -13.59 1.63
CA LYS A 169 -10.81 -12.28 1.75
C LYS A 169 -10.29 -11.31 0.69
N ILE A 170 -9.00 -11.35 0.37
CA ILE A 170 -8.40 -10.56 -0.70
C ILE A 170 -8.97 -10.98 -2.06
N ASP A 171 -9.06 -12.29 -2.33
CA ASP A 171 -9.71 -12.81 -3.53
C ASP A 171 -11.17 -12.33 -3.64
N TYR A 172 -11.89 -12.29 -2.52
CA TYR A 172 -13.24 -11.75 -2.47
C TYR A 172 -13.29 -10.24 -2.76
N ILE A 173 -12.34 -9.47 -2.22
CA ILE A 173 -12.22 -8.04 -2.52
C ILE A 173 -12.00 -7.85 -4.03
N ASP A 174 -11.10 -8.62 -4.65
CA ASP A 174 -10.83 -8.51 -6.07
C ASP A 174 -12.03 -8.93 -6.94
N GLU A 175 -12.51 -10.17 -6.75
CA GLU A 175 -13.49 -10.78 -7.65
C GLU A 175 -14.93 -10.30 -7.42
N VAL A 176 -15.27 -9.96 -6.18
CA VAL A 176 -16.64 -9.62 -5.81
C VAL A 176 -16.80 -8.12 -5.58
N LEU A 177 -15.96 -7.51 -4.76
CA LEU A 177 -16.12 -6.09 -4.45
C LEU A 177 -15.64 -5.22 -5.61
N ARG A 178 -14.43 -5.43 -6.13
CA ARG A 178 -13.86 -4.63 -7.21
C ARG A 178 -14.52 -4.93 -8.56
N LYS A 179 -14.36 -6.15 -9.08
CA LYS A 179 -14.79 -6.51 -10.45
C LYS A 179 -16.31 -6.55 -10.64
N LYS A 180 -17.09 -6.77 -9.57
CA LYS A 180 -18.56 -6.86 -9.67
C LYS A 180 -19.25 -5.68 -9.00
N ALA A 181 -19.15 -5.53 -7.68
CA ALA A 181 -19.99 -4.59 -6.94
C ALA A 181 -19.64 -3.12 -7.28
N LEU A 182 -18.36 -2.75 -7.24
CA LEU A 182 -17.89 -1.40 -7.54
C LEU A 182 -18.04 -1.08 -9.02
N ALA A 183 -17.69 -2.03 -9.90
CA ALA A 183 -17.94 -1.88 -11.34
C ALA A 183 -19.44 -1.66 -11.64
N GLN A 184 -20.33 -2.39 -10.98
CA GLN A 184 -21.78 -2.21 -11.14
C GLN A 184 -22.27 -0.86 -10.58
N LEU A 185 -21.72 -0.41 -9.43
CA LEU A 185 -21.98 0.92 -8.89
C LEU A 185 -21.57 2.00 -9.89
N GLN A 186 -20.39 1.87 -10.50
CA GLN A 186 -19.89 2.81 -11.50
C GLN A 186 -20.67 2.75 -12.83
N ARG A 187 -21.16 1.58 -13.24
CA ARG A 187 -22.01 1.43 -14.44
C ARG A 187 -23.40 2.06 -14.24
N ASN A 188 -24.04 1.79 -13.10
CA ASN A 188 -25.41 2.25 -12.82
C ASN A 188 -25.46 3.70 -12.34
N PHE A 189 -24.51 4.08 -11.48
CA PHE A 189 -24.44 5.36 -10.79
C PHE A 189 -23.04 5.97 -10.92
N GLY A 190 -22.50 5.99 -12.14
CA GLY A 190 -21.13 6.45 -12.39
C GLY A 190 -20.88 7.88 -11.93
N LEU A 191 -19.83 8.06 -11.13
CA LEU A 191 -19.36 9.37 -10.65
C LEU A 191 -17.93 9.67 -11.07
N ILE A 192 -17.07 8.64 -11.06
CA ILE A 192 -15.66 8.74 -11.46
C ILE A 192 -15.58 8.97 -12.97
N MET A 193 -14.61 9.77 -13.42
CA MET A 193 -14.41 10.03 -14.84
C MET A 193 -13.98 8.76 -15.59
N VAL A 194 -14.49 8.58 -16.80
CA VAL A 194 -14.20 7.41 -17.63
C VAL A 194 -13.47 7.85 -18.88
N LEU A 195 -12.53 7.04 -19.37
CA LEU A 195 -11.83 7.35 -20.62
C LEU A 195 -12.80 7.49 -21.80
N LYS A 196 -12.57 8.51 -22.62
CA LYS A 196 -13.25 8.79 -23.88
C LYS A 196 -12.55 7.98 -24.96
N ARG A 197 -12.87 6.69 -25.05
CA ARG A 197 -12.45 5.81 -26.15
C ARG A 197 -13.49 5.87 -27.28
N ASP A 198 -13.04 5.69 -28.53
CA ASP A 198 -13.94 5.34 -29.62
C ASP A 198 -14.61 4.02 -29.25
N VAL A 199 -15.94 4.01 -29.23
CA VAL A 199 -16.73 2.84 -28.86
C VAL A 199 -16.49 1.75 -29.90
N LYS A 200 -15.63 0.76 -29.61
CA LYS A 200 -15.69 -0.52 -30.32
C LYS A 200 -16.89 -1.28 -29.78
N ILE A 201 -17.96 -1.32 -30.57
CA ILE A 201 -19.13 -2.15 -30.28
C ILE A 201 -18.69 -3.60 -30.47
N THR A 202 -18.68 -4.38 -29.39
CA THR A 202 -18.38 -5.81 -29.39
C THR A 202 -19.33 -6.53 -28.43
N ASP A 203 -19.79 -7.72 -28.82
CA ASP A 203 -20.70 -8.57 -28.04
C ASP A 203 -19.95 -9.51 -27.08
N ASN A 204 -18.62 -9.37 -26.98
CA ASN A 204 -17.76 -10.22 -26.17
C ASN A 204 -17.58 -9.64 -24.75
N GLU A 205 -18.15 -10.28 -23.73
CA GLU A 205 -18.08 -9.85 -22.32
C GLU A 205 -16.63 -9.65 -21.82
N LYS A 206 -15.65 -10.41 -22.33
CA LYS A 206 -14.23 -10.26 -21.95
C LYS A 206 -13.59 -8.97 -22.46
N GLU A 207 -14.01 -8.48 -23.63
CA GLU A 207 -13.51 -7.20 -24.17
C GLU A 207 -14.16 -6.01 -23.45
N ALA A 208 -15.34 -6.18 -22.86
CA ALA A 208 -15.98 -5.20 -21.98
C ALA A 208 -15.40 -5.18 -20.55
N GLU A 209 -14.66 -6.23 -20.14
CA GLU A 209 -13.91 -6.28 -18.88
C GLU A 209 -12.53 -5.61 -18.98
N GLU A 210 -11.98 -5.41 -20.18
CA GLU A 210 -10.77 -4.59 -20.39
C GLU A 210 -11.00 -3.10 -20.08
N ASP A 211 -12.24 -2.66 -19.91
CA ASP A 211 -12.61 -1.27 -19.59
C ASP A 211 -12.22 -0.83 -18.16
N ASP A 212 -11.89 -1.77 -17.26
CA ASP A 212 -11.36 -1.50 -15.91
C ASP A 212 -9.93 -2.04 -15.69
N TYR A 213 -9.30 -2.59 -16.73
CA TYR A 213 -7.89 -3.03 -16.67
C TYR A 213 -6.95 -1.84 -16.84
N PHE A 214 -6.67 -1.15 -15.74
CA PHE A 214 -5.38 -0.49 -15.58
C PHE A 214 -4.62 -1.21 -14.47
N LEU A 215 -4.15 -2.41 -14.80
CA LEU A 215 -3.08 -3.06 -14.08
C LEU A 215 -1.75 -2.60 -14.71
N TYR A 216 -1.22 -1.50 -14.19
CA TYR A 216 0.23 -1.19 -14.19
C TYR A 216 1.03 -1.22 -15.50
N GLU A 217 0.48 -0.78 -16.63
CA GLU A 217 1.35 -0.27 -17.70
C GLU A 217 1.55 1.23 -17.47
N TRP A 218 2.80 1.63 -17.21
CA TRP A 218 3.19 3.03 -17.30
C TRP A 218 2.88 3.48 -18.72
N ASP A 219 1.83 4.29 -18.86
CA ASP A 219 1.43 4.85 -20.13
C ASP A 219 1.95 6.29 -20.20
N PRO A 220 3.06 6.55 -20.93
CA PRO A 220 3.59 7.90 -21.11
C PRO A 220 2.59 8.86 -21.76
N ASP A 221 1.52 8.34 -22.34
CA ASP A 221 0.48 9.09 -23.02
C ASP A 221 -0.80 9.23 -22.19
N ILE A 222 -0.77 8.96 -20.87
CA ILE A 222 -1.94 9.14 -20.00
C ILE A 222 -2.50 10.57 -20.06
N ASP A 223 -1.63 11.57 -20.23
CA ASP A 223 -2.00 12.99 -20.36
C ASP A 223 -2.67 13.30 -21.70
N LYS A 224 -2.52 12.44 -22.71
CA LYS A 224 -3.19 12.56 -24.02
C LYS A 224 -4.59 11.93 -24.00
N LYS A 225 -4.96 11.22 -22.93
CA LYS A 225 -6.26 10.55 -22.84
C LYS A 225 -7.36 11.54 -22.49
N ASN A 226 -8.36 11.63 -23.37
CA ASN A 226 -9.57 12.39 -23.08
C ASN A 226 -10.46 11.62 -22.09
N PHE A 227 -11.02 12.30 -21.10
CA PHE A 227 -11.98 11.72 -20.15
C PHE A 227 -13.40 12.28 -20.39
N ARG A 228 -14.42 11.48 -20.09
CA ARG A 228 -15.84 11.87 -20.12
C ARG A 228 -16.45 11.74 -18.73
N ILE A 229 -17.35 12.65 -18.42
CA ILE A 229 -18.18 12.56 -17.21
C ILE A 229 -19.26 11.49 -17.47
N PRO A 230 -19.50 10.56 -16.54
CA PRO A 230 -20.57 9.58 -16.72
C PRO A 230 -21.94 10.25 -16.85
N LYS A 231 -22.82 9.67 -17.68
CA LYS A 231 -24.18 10.20 -17.94
C LYS A 231 -25.00 10.46 -16.66
N PHE A 232 -24.84 9.60 -15.65
CA PHE A 232 -25.51 9.75 -14.37
C PHE A 232 -25.06 11.02 -13.65
N ARG A 233 -23.75 11.22 -13.49
CA ARG A 233 -23.18 12.44 -12.92
C ARG A 233 -23.54 13.69 -13.73
N GLU A 234 -23.45 13.63 -15.05
CA GLU A 234 -23.87 14.76 -15.91
C GLU A 234 -25.33 15.16 -15.67
N LYS A 235 -26.22 14.18 -15.48
CA LYS A 235 -27.64 14.44 -15.20
C LYS A 235 -27.82 15.15 -13.86
N ILE A 236 -27.11 14.73 -12.82
CA ILE A 236 -27.16 15.37 -11.49
C ILE A 236 -26.63 16.80 -11.56
N GLU A 237 -25.46 16.99 -12.17
CA GLU A 237 -24.84 18.31 -12.33
C GLU A 237 -25.75 19.29 -13.09
N LYS A 238 -26.39 18.83 -14.16
CA LYS A 238 -27.38 19.64 -14.91
C LYS A 238 -28.59 20.00 -14.05
N GLU A 239 -29.10 19.06 -13.25
CA GLU A 239 -30.24 19.33 -12.37
C GLU A 239 -29.87 20.24 -11.19
N LEU A 240 -28.68 20.09 -10.60
CA LEU A 240 -28.15 20.99 -9.58
C LEU A 240 -28.07 22.42 -10.11
N LYS A 241 -27.44 22.61 -11.27
CA LYS A 241 -27.29 23.94 -11.90
C LYS A 241 -28.65 24.60 -12.17
N LYS A 242 -29.62 23.86 -12.72
CA LYS A 242 -30.98 24.37 -12.94
C LYS A 242 -31.65 24.79 -11.62
N CYS A 243 -31.49 24.01 -10.55
CA CYS A 243 -32.06 24.33 -9.25
C CYS A 243 -31.40 25.57 -8.65
N GLU A 244 -30.07 25.69 -8.75
CA GLU A 244 -29.30 26.86 -8.30
C GLU A 244 -29.74 28.15 -9.02
N GLU A 245 -29.85 28.12 -10.35
CA GLU A 245 -30.30 29.27 -11.16
C GLU A 245 -31.69 29.76 -10.71
N ILE A 246 -32.65 28.85 -10.53
CA ILE A 246 -34.00 29.17 -10.07
C ILE A 246 -33.97 29.73 -8.63
N LEU A 247 -33.14 29.20 -7.75
CA LEU A 247 -33.02 29.68 -6.37
C LEU A 247 -32.41 31.09 -6.32
N ILE A 248 -31.41 31.37 -7.15
CA ILE A 248 -30.80 32.70 -7.27
C ILE A 248 -31.84 33.74 -7.74
N GLU A 249 -32.68 33.41 -8.73
CA GLU A 249 -33.77 34.29 -9.17
C GLU A 249 -34.80 34.57 -8.07
N VAL A 250 -35.18 33.54 -7.31
CA VAL A 250 -36.13 33.68 -6.20
C VAL A 250 -35.52 34.47 -5.03
N LYS A 251 -34.21 34.35 -4.79
CA LYS A 251 -33.49 35.15 -3.78
C LYS A 251 -33.49 36.64 -4.14
N LYS A 252 -33.33 36.99 -5.42
CA LYS A 252 -33.40 38.38 -5.92
C LYS A 252 -34.78 39.02 -5.75
N THR A 253 -35.85 38.23 -5.68
CA THR A 253 -37.24 38.72 -5.54
C THR A 253 -37.68 38.91 -4.07
N ASN A 254 -36.80 38.76 -3.08
CA ASN A 254 -37.04 38.96 -1.64
C ASN A 254 -38.22 38.15 -1.03
N GLN A 255 -38.60 37.02 -1.65
CA GLN A 255 -39.65 36.13 -1.13
C GLN A 255 -39.07 35.01 -0.24
N THR A 256 -38.73 35.31 1.00
CA THR A 256 -38.02 34.41 1.93
C THR A 256 -38.75 33.08 2.18
N ALA A 257 -40.08 33.10 2.33
CA ALA A 257 -40.87 31.90 2.57
C ALA A 257 -41.01 30.98 1.32
N ASN A 258 -41.03 31.58 0.13
CA ASN A 258 -41.09 30.84 -1.14
C ASN A 258 -39.71 30.22 -1.48
N PHE A 259 -38.64 30.96 -1.16
CA PHE A 259 -37.26 30.48 -1.28
C PHE A 259 -37.03 29.22 -0.45
N GLN A 260 -37.38 29.23 0.83
CA GLN A 260 -37.15 28.09 1.73
C GLN A 260 -37.92 26.84 1.28
N LYS A 261 -39.21 26.99 0.92
CA LYS A 261 -40.02 25.87 0.41
C LYS A 261 -39.46 25.28 -0.89
N LYS A 262 -39.01 26.12 -1.82
CA LYS A 262 -38.38 25.65 -3.08
C LYS A 262 -37.03 24.98 -2.82
N LYS A 263 -36.22 25.53 -1.92
CA LYS A 263 -34.94 24.98 -1.49
C LYS A 263 -35.11 23.57 -0.93
N GLU A 264 -36.05 23.37 -0.01
CA GLU A 264 -36.36 22.04 0.56
C GLU A 264 -36.85 21.06 -0.52
N LYS A 265 -37.72 21.52 -1.43
CA LYS A 265 -38.22 20.69 -2.54
C LYS A 265 -37.09 20.23 -3.48
N PHE A 266 -36.20 21.14 -3.87
CA PHE A 266 -35.08 20.82 -4.76
C PHE A 266 -34.03 19.96 -4.04
N SER A 267 -33.73 20.26 -2.78
CA SER A 267 -32.82 19.44 -1.97
C SER A 267 -33.32 18.00 -1.88
N ARG A 268 -34.61 17.81 -1.57
CA ARG A 268 -35.23 16.48 -1.53
C ARG A 268 -35.13 15.75 -2.88
N LYS A 269 -35.38 16.43 -4.00
CA LYS A 269 -35.28 15.83 -5.34
C LYS A 269 -33.86 15.32 -5.64
N ILE A 270 -32.83 16.11 -5.35
CA ILE A 270 -31.44 15.69 -5.57
C ILE A 270 -31.04 14.56 -4.60
N LYS A 271 -31.44 14.66 -3.32
CA LYS A 271 -31.20 13.60 -2.33
C LYS A 271 -31.88 12.28 -2.70
N GLU A 272 -33.08 12.32 -3.30
CA GLU A 272 -33.75 11.12 -3.84
C GLU A 272 -32.95 10.49 -4.98
N MET A 273 -32.35 11.29 -5.87
CA MET A 273 -31.47 10.79 -6.94
C MET A 273 -30.18 10.18 -6.38
N LEU A 274 -29.64 10.75 -5.29
CA LEU A 274 -28.43 10.29 -4.62
C LEU A 274 -28.67 9.17 -3.58
N ALA A 275 -29.92 8.85 -3.24
CA ALA A 275 -30.24 7.88 -2.19
C ALA A 275 -29.68 6.47 -2.51
N LYS A 276 -29.93 5.99 -3.73
CA LYS A 276 -29.44 4.68 -4.19
C LYS A 276 -27.91 4.56 -4.25
N PRO A 277 -27.15 5.51 -4.84
CA PRO A 277 -25.69 5.42 -4.80
C PRO A 277 -25.13 5.51 -3.38
N ASN A 278 -25.71 6.34 -2.50
CA ASN A 278 -25.33 6.38 -1.08
C ASN A 278 -25.54 5.02 -0.37
N GLU A 279 -26.69 4.39 -0.59
CA GLU A 279 -27.00 3.07 -0.01
C GLU A 279 -26.03 1.98 -0.50
N TRP A 280 -25.83 1.92 -1.83
CA TRP A 280 -24.94 0.94 -2.45
C TRP A 280 -23.50 1.11 -1.99
N TYR A 281 -23.00 2.35 -2.00
CA TYR A 281 -21.65 2.66 -1.55
C TYR A 281 -21.44 2.25 -0.09
N LYS A 282 -22.36 2.61 0.81
CA LYS A 282 -22.30 2.22 2.23
C LYS A 282 -22.27 0.70 2.41
N LYS A 283 -23.06 -0.04 1.64
CA LYS A 283 -23.07 -1.51 1.70
C LYS A 283 -21.71 -2.10 1.28
N ILE A 284 -21.14 -1.59 0.19
CA ILE A 284 -19.84 -2.03 -0.35
C ILE A 284 -18.72 -1.76 0.67
N ILE A 285 -18.64 -0.54 1.21
CA ILE A 285 -17.61 -0.16 2.18
C ILE A 285 -17.75 -0.93 3.49
N ASN A 286 -18.96 -1.15 3.98
CA ASN A 286 -19.17 -1.94 5.20
C ASN A 286 -18.70 -3.39 5.01
N ASP A 287 -18.93 -3.98 3.85
CA ASP A 287 -18.43 -5.34 3.57
C ASP A 287 -16.91 -5.36 3.43
N PHE A 288 -16.33 -4.37 2.74
CA PHE A 288 -14.89 -4.20 2.64
C PHE A 288 -14.23 -4.06 4.02
N THR A 289 -14.76 -3.20 4.89
CA THR A 289 -14.24 -2.95 6.24
C THR A 289 -14.18 -4.25 7.05
N LYS A 290 -15.24 -5.06 7.02
CA LYS A 290 -15.28 -6.38 7.68
C LYS A 290 -14.22 -7.34 7.14
N LYS A 291 -13.83 -7.22 5.87
CA LYS A 291 -12.75 -8.02 5.30
C LYS A 291 -11.39 -7.49 5.76
N ILE A 292 -11.21 -6.18 5.76
CA ILE A 292 -9.98 -5.52 6.21
C ILE A 292 -9.67 -5.81 7.68
N GLU A 293 -10.68 -5.87 8.56
CA GLU A 293 -10.47 -6.27 9.96
C GLU A 293 -9.80 -7.65 10.11
N ILE A 294 -10.06 -8.57 9.17
CA ILE A 294 -9.45 -9.91 9.17
C ILE A 294 -8.05 -9.88 8.53
N ILE A 295 -7.84 -8.99 7.56
CA ILE A 295 -6.60 -8.90 6.78
C ILE A 295 -5.53 -8.07 7.51
N SER A 296 -5.93 -6.96 8.15
CA SER A 296 -5.05 -5.97 8.77
C SER A 296 -3.99 -6.56 9.71
N PRO A 297 -4.29 -7.53 10.60
CA PRO A 297 -3.28 -8.15 11.46
C PRO A 297 -2.19 -8.92 10.71
N LEU A 298 -2.44 -9.27 9.44
CA LEU A 298 -1.53 -10.03 8.58
C LEU A 298 -1.01 -9.21 7.41
N PHE A 299 -1.30 -7.92 7.36
CA PHE A 299 -0.99 -7.04 6.23
C PHE A 299 0.51 -7.05 5.88
N ASP A 300 1.37 -7.06 6.90
CA ASP A 300 2.82 -7.09 6.74
C ASP A 300 3.35 -8.39 6.12
N TYR A 301 2.56 -9.45 6.11
CA TYR A 301 2.89 -10.74 5.51
C TYR A 301 2.29 -10.96 4.12
N LEU A 302 1.47 -10.01 3.64
CA LEU A 302 0.94 -10.04 2.29
C LEU A 302 2.00 -9.67 1.28
N ASP A 303 1.88 -10.21 0.07
CA ASP A 303 2.73 -9.81 -1.05
C ASP A 303 2.30 -8.47 -1.66
N THR A 304 3.12 -7.97 -2.59
CA THR A 304 2.91 -6.67 -3.23
C THR A 304 1.58 -6.62 -3.99
N ASP A 305 1.18 -7.70 -4.67
CA ASP A 305 -0.03 -7.70 -5.50
C ASP A 305 -1.28 -7.74 -4.62
N GLU A 306 -1.23 -8.55 -3.56
CA GLU A 306 -2.27 -8.65 -2.54
C GLU A 306 -2.54 -7.30 -1.86
N ARG A 307 -1.49 -6.56 -1.49
CA ARG A 307 -1.62 -5.20 -0.94
C ARG A 307 -2.17 -4.21 -1.96
N LYS A 308 -1.69 -4.28 -3.20
CA LYS A 308 -2.17 -3.40 -4.29
C LYS A 308 -3.65 -3.58 -4.59
N ILE A 309 -4.19 -4.80 -4.49
CA ILE A 309 -5.63 -5.04 -4.64
C ILE A 309 -6.41 -4.22 -3.59
N ILE A 310 -5.94 -4.22 -2.35
CA ILE A 310 -6.52 -3.46 -1.24
C ILE A 310 -6.40 -1.96 -1.50
N GLU A 311 -5.19 -1.47 -1.75
CA GLU A 311 -4.90 -0.05 -2.01
C GLU A 311 -5.73 0.48 -3.18
N HIS A 312 -5.79 -0.25 -4.29
CA HIS A 312 -6.55 0.15 -5.46
C HIS A 312 -8.05 0.26 -5.17
N PHE A 313 -8.60 -0.69 -4.40
CA PHE A 313 -10.00 -0.63 -4.01
C PHE A 313 -10.26 0.57 -3.08
N GLU A 314 -9.37 0.83 -2.13
CA GLU A 314 -9.45 2.00 -1.23
C GLU A 314 -9.40 3.32 -2.00
N GLU A 315 -8.43 3.48 -2.90
CA GLU A 315 -8.28 4.67 -3.73
C GLU A 315 -9.53 4.94 -4.58
N ARG A 316 -10.00 3.92 -5.32
CA ARG A 316 -11.17 4.08 -6.20
C ARG A 316 -12.44 4.34 -5.40
N SER A 317 -12.62 3.66 -4.28
CA SER A 317 -13.80 3.86 -3.45
C SER A 317 -13.78 5.21 -2.73
N SER A 318 -12.60 5.70 -2.34
CA SER A 318 -12.39 7.05 -1.78
C SER A 318 -12.65 8.14 -2.82
N GLU A 319 -12.19 7.97 -4.06
CA GLU A 319 -12.48 8.89 -5.16
C GLU A 319 -13.99 8.99 -5.42
N TYR A 320 -14.67 7.84 -5.46
CA TYR A 320 -16.14 7.80 -5.59
C TYR A 320 -16.82 8.53 -4.44
N GLN A 321 -16.38 8.29 -3.19
CA GLN A 321 -16.92 8.93 -2.00
C GLN A 321 -16.78 10.43 -2.04
N LYS A 322 -15.59 10.93 -2.37
CA LYS A 322 -15.31 12.37 -2.42
C LYS A 322 -16.27 13.10 -3.35
N ILE A 323 -16.56 12.52 -4.52
CA ILE A 323 -17.52 13.09 -5.47
C ILE A 323 -18.95 12.97 -4.94
N LEU A 324 -19.29 11.83 -4.34
CA LEU A 324 -20.63 11.63 -3.76
C LEU A 324 -20.91 12.62 -2.62
N ASP A 325 -19.95 12.87 -1.75
CA ASP A 325 -20.03 13.81 -0.63
C ASP A 325 -20.12 15.26 -1.13
N ASP A 326 -19.37 15.63 -2.18
CA ASP A 326 -19.53 16.94 -2.84
C ASP A 326 -20.95 17.14 -3.37
N LEU A 327 -21.49 16.15 -4.09
CA LEU A 327 -22.85 16.21 -4.64
C LEU A 327 -23.92 16.26 -3.54
N ASN A 328 -23.73 15.50 -2.46
CA ASN A 328 -24.61 15.55 -1.28
C ASN A 328 -24.56 16.94 -0.62
N SER A 329 -23.38 17.52 -0.43
CA SER A 329 -23.20 18.85 0.16
C SER A 329 -23.84 19.95 -0.70
N ARG A 330 -23.63 19.90 -2.02
CA ARG A 330 -24.23 20.85 -2.97
C ARG A 330 -25.75 20.71 -3.06
N SER A 331 -26.30 19.53 -2.74
CA SER A 331 -27.76 19.32 -2.66
C SER A 331 -28.43 20.10 -1.52
N ASP A 332 -27.67 20.61 -0.55
CA ASP A 332 -28.21 21.47 0.52
C ASP A 332 -28.40 22.91 0.07
N PHE A 333 -27.94 23.30 -1.14
CA PHE A 333 -28.09 24.63 -1.72
C PHE A 333 -27.82 25.76 -0.71
N ASN A 334 -26.63 25.73 -0.09
CA ASN A 334 -26.16 26.77 0.82
C ASN A 334 -25.76 28.03 0.01
N LEU A 335 -26.78 28.72 -0.52
CA LEU A 335 -26.71 29.87 -1.43
C LEU A 335 -26.89 31.22 -0.74
#